data_AF-G3A5R4-F1
#
_entry.id   AF-G3A5R4-F1
#
_cell.length_a   1.000
_cell.length_b   1.000
_cell.length_c   1.000
_cell.angle_alpha   90.00
_cell.angle_beta   90.00
_cell.angle_gamma   90.00
#
_symmetry.space_group_name_H-M   'P 1'
#
loop_
_entity.id
_entity.type
_entity.pdbx_description
1 polymer ?
#
loop_
_entity_poly.entity_id
_entity_poly.type
_entity_poly.pdbx_seq_one_letter_code
_entity_poly.pdbx_strand_id
1 'polypeptide(L)'
;MRSLLLIWIVIGILALPYFFFLKVKGATEKLPSSCCDDERKFWTLYRSTHAVLMYGALTLILWFVQVFVFDLSDRKLTFYIAAAVNVFGLLHAIFMDRSIWQQYDYLRLVQINWMYVLGIAAIGYCRYRMYGGCGYQFAWKPSQRELDRREHLHQLYEVPYDAMTRKMFDCMYAKPSSEPDFKDLPPAEQARRMDAWQAELDAIKAQLATMPRASNAR
;
A
#
# COMPACT_ATOMS: atom_id res chain seq x y z
N MET A 1 31.35 -27.44 0.53
CA MET A 1 30.57 -26.29 -0.01
C MET A 1 29.20 -26.68 -0.56
N ARG A 2 29.06 -27.69 -1.44
CA ARG A 2 27.74 -28.08 -2.01
C ARG A 2 26.68 -28.48 -0.98
N SER A 3 27.05 -29.24 0.05
CA SER A 3 26.13 -29.70 1.10
C SER A 3 25.61 -28.56 1.98
N LEU A 4 26.45 -27.56 2.29
CA LEU A 4 26.06 -26.37 3.05
C LEU A 4 25.03 -25.53 2.28
N LEU A 5 25.21 -25.35 0.98
CA LEU A 5 24.31 -24.57 0.13
C LEU A 5 22.94 -25.23 -0.01
N LEU A 6 22.90 -26.56 -0.12
CA LEU A 6 21.67 -27.36 -0.07
C LEU A 6 20.91 -27.22 1.25
N ILE A 7 21.62 -27.28 2.38
CA ILE A 7 21.03 -27.10 3.72
C ILE A 7 20.39 -25.71 3.84
N TRP A 8 21.08 -24.66 3.39
CA TRP A 8 20.53 -23.31 3.40
C TRP A 8 19.31 -23.12 2.49
N ILE A 9 19.29 -23.78 1.33
CA ILE A 9 18.11 -23.78 0.44
C ILE A 9 16.92 -24.46 1.14
N VAL A 10 17.14 -25.60 1.78
CA VAL A 10 16.08 -26.32 2.50
C VAL A 10 15.54 -25.49 3.67
N ILE A 11 16.42 -24.91 4.48
CA ILE A 11 16.02 -24.01 5.58
C ILE A 11 15.23 -22.82 5.03
N GLY A 12 15.69 -22.21 3.93
CA GLY A 12 15.01 -21.11 3.27
C GLY A 12 13.60 -21.49 2.82
N ILE A 13 13.44 -22.63 2.15
CA ILE A 13 12.15 -23.14 1.66
C ILE A 13 11.21 -23.44 2.84
N LEU A 14 11.71 -24.07 3.90
CA LEU A 14 10.91 -24.38 5.10
C LEU A 14 10.49 -23.12 5.87
N ALA A 15 11.24 -22.02 5.77
CA ALA A 15 10.89 -20.75 6.40
C ALA A 15 9.85 -19.94 5.61
N LEU A 16 9.67 -20.18 4.30
CA LEU A 16 8.75 -19.43 3.45
C LEU A 16 7.29 -19.45 3.94
N PRO A 17 6.68 -20.60 4.30
CA PRO A 17 5.30 -20.62 4.78
C PRO A 17 5.12 -19.77 6.04
N TYR A 18 6.07 -19.82 6.97
CA TYR A 18 6.03 -19.02 8.19
C TYR A 18 6.13 -17.53 7.88
N PHE A 19 7.05 -17.13 6.99
CA PHE A 19 7.15 -15.75 6.53
C PHE A 19 5.85 -15.24 5.91
N PHE A 20 5.25 -16.00 5.00
CA PHE A 20 3.97 -15.62 4.39
C PHE A 20 2.81 -15.62 5.39
N PHE A 21 2.79 -16.56 6.32
CA PHE A 21 1.82 -16.60 7.41
C PHE A 21 1.87 -15.32 8.25
N LEU A 22 3.05 -14.83 8.62
CA LEU A 22 3.19 -13.55 9.33
C LEU A 22 2.60 -12.38 8.54
N LYS A 23 2.80 -12.36 7.21
CA LYS A 23 2.20 -11.35 6.33
C LYS A 23 0.68 -11.43 6.27
N VAL A 24 0.13 -12.64 6.15
CA VAL A 24 -1.33 -12.89 6.14
C VAL A 24 -1.95 -12.51 7.49
N LYS A 25 -1.31 -12.89 8.59
CA LYS A 25 -1.74 -12.54 9.96
C LYS A 25 -1.77 -11.04 10.16
N GLY A 26 -0.65 -10.35 9.90
CA GLY A 26 -0.58 -8.89 10.06
C GLY A 26 -1.61 -8.15 9.20
N ALA A 27 -1.84 -8.58 7.96
CA ALA A 27 -2.87 -7.99 7.11
C ALA A 27 -4.30 -8.24 7.65
N THR A 28 -4.54 -9.41 8.25
CA THR A 28 -5.83 -9.74 8.87
C THR A 28 -6.09 -8.88 10.10
N GLU A 29 -5.06 -8.59 10.89
CA GLU A 29 -5.15 -7.72 12.07
C GLU A 29 -5.36 -6.24 11.69
N LYS A 30 -4.79 -5.78 10.57
CA LYS A 30 -4.92 -4.38 10.11
C LYS A 30 -6.20 -4.09 9.32
N LEU A 31 -6.79 -5.09 8.68
CA LEU A 31 -7.99 -4.91 7.86
C LEU A 31 -9.17 -4.24 8.61
N PRO A 32 -9.50 -4.59 9.88
CA PRO A 32 -10.57 -3.95 10.64
C PRO A 32 -10.27 -2.49 11.01
N SER A 33 -8.99 -2.11 11.13
CA SER A 33 -8.57 -0.74 11.47
C SER A 33 -8.39 0.17 10.26
N SER A 34 -8.79 -0.26 9.07
CA SER A 34 -8.59 0.52 7.84
C SER A 34 -9.38 1.84 7.91
N CYS A 35 -8.72 2.96 7.67
CA CYS A 35 -9.34 4.29 7.75
C CYS A 35 -9.94 4.75 6.41
N CYS A 36 -9.57 4.12 5.29
CA CYS A 36 -10.08 4.46 3.96
C CYS A 36 -10.27 3.24 3.05
N ASP A 37 -11.04 3.41 1.98
CA ASP A 37 -11.33 2.34 1.02
C ASP A 37 -10.08 1.79 0.32
N ASP A 38 -9.10 2.64 0.02
CA ASP A 38 -7.85 2.22 -0.62
C ASP A 38 -7.00 1.38 0.33
N GLU A 39 -6.94 1.74 1.61
CA GLU A 39 -6.29 0.92 2.63
C GLU A 39 -6.99 -0.45 2.78
N ARG A 40 -8.33 -0.48 2.78
CA ARG A 40 -9.09 -1.73 2.83
C ARG A 40 -8.82 -2.62 1.61
N LYS A 41 -8.80 -2.04 0.40
CA LYS A 41 -8.45 -2.75 -0.85
C LYS A 41 -7.01 -3.26 -0.82
N PHE A 42 -6.08 -2.44 -0.33
CA PHE A 42 -4.69 -2.81 -0.13
C PHE A 42 -4.59 -4.04 0.77
N TRP A 43 -5.14 -4.01 1.99
CA TRP A 43 -5.01 -5.11 2.95
C TRP A 43 -5.68 -6.39 2.45
N THR A 44 -6.81 -6.27 1.76
CA THR A 44 -7.52 -7.42 1.17
C THR A 44 -6.65 -8.12 0.12
N LEU A 45 -6.09 -7.34 -0.82
CA LEU A 45 -5.25 -7.87 -1.89
C LEU A 45 -3.88 -8.33 -1.37
N TYR A 46 -3.31 -7.62 -0.40
CA TYR A 46 -2.06 -8.00 0.25
C TYR A 46 -2.22 -9.36 0.95
N ARG A 47 -3.31 -9.54 1.71
CA ARG A 47 -3.65 -10.80 2.37
C ARG A 47 -3.81 -11.94 1.37
N SER A 48 -4.62 -11.76 0.32
CA SER A 48 -4.86 -12.82 -0.66
C SER A 48 -3.60 -13.19 -1.44
N THR A 49 -2.79 -12.20 -1.84
CA THR A 49 -1.52 -12.42 -2.55
C THR A 49 -0.55 -13.26 -1.72
N HIS A 50 -0.37 -12.92 -0.44
CA HIS A 50 0.53 -13.68 0.43
C HIS A 50 -0.05 -15.03 0.84
N ALA A 51 -1.37 -15.18 0.90
CA ALA A 51 -2.01 -16.49 1.10
C ALA A 51 -1.77 -17.42 -0.11
N VAL A 52 -1.80 -16.89 -1.34
CA VAL A 52 -1.46 -17.65 -2.56
C VAL A 52 0.01 -18.07 -2.55
N LEU A 53 0.92 -17.17 -2.14
CA LEU A 53 2.34 -17.51 -2.00
C LEU A 53 2.59 -18.52 -0.87
N MET A 54 1.87 -18.42 0.25
CA MET A 54 1.89 -19.41 1.32
C MET A 54 1.43 -20.79 0.83
N TYR A 55 0.34 -20.83 0.06
CA TYR A 55 -0.14 -22.04 -0.58
C TYR A 55 0.94 -22.65 -1.50
N GLY A 56 1.58 -21.84 -2.35
CA GLY A 56 2.73 -22.29 -3.13
C GLY A 56 3.84 -22.88 -2.27
N ALA A 57 4.31 -22.15 -1.25
CA ALA A 57 5.37 -22.65 -0.38
C ALA A 57 5.02 -23.99 0.29
N LEU A 58 3.77 -24.17 0.74
CA LEU A 58 3.30 -25.43 1.30
C LEU A 58 3.28 -26.56 0.27
N THR A 59 2.84 -26.32 -0.97
CA THR A 59 2.88 -27.34 -2.03
C THR A 59 4.31 -27.71 -2.40
N LEU A 60 5.28 -26.77 -2.32
CA LEU A 60 6.71 -27.09 -2.49
C LEU A 60 7.19 -28.10 -1.45
N ILE A 61 6.87 -27.84 -0.19
CA ILE A 61 7.33 -28.65 0.94
C ILE A 61 6.71 -30.03 0.85
N LEU A 62 5.41 -30.11 0.56
CA LEU A 62 4.71 -31.38 0.38
C LEU A 62 5.30 -32.17 -0.79
N TRP A 63 5.66 -31.50 -1.89
CA TRP A 63 6.36 -32.15 -3.01
C TRP A 63 7.75 -32.67 -2.59
N PHE A 64 8.54 -31.89 -1.87
CA PHE A 64 9.85 -32.36 -1.36
C PHE A 64 9.70 -33.55 -0.43
N VAL A 65 8.80 -33.47 0.56
CA VAL A 65 8.49 -34.59 1.46
C VAL A 65 8.06 -35.81 0.66
N GLN A 66 7.27 -35.62 -0.40
CA GLN A 66 6.83 -36.72 -1.25
C GLN A 66 8.01 -37.42 -1.94
N VAL A 67 8.94 -36.66 -2.52
CA VAL A 67 10.14 -37.17 -3.18
C VAL A 67 11.11 -37.86 -2.19
N PHE A 68 11.20 -37.38 -0.96
CA PHE A 68 12.11 -37.93 0.04
C PHE A 68 11.54 -39.13 0.83
N VAL A 69 10.22 -39.20 1.01
CA VAL A 69 9.56 -40.22 1.85
C VAL A 69 8.97 -41.36 1.03
N PHE A 70 8.41 -41.07 -0.16
CA PHE A 70 7.82 -42.09 -1.02
C PHE A 70 8.78 -42.43 -2.15
N ASP A 71 9.05 -43.73 -2.32
CA ASP A 71 9.83 -44.22 -3.44
C ASP A 71 9.11 -43.90 -4.76
N LEU A 72 9.83 -43.33 -5.73
CA LEU A 72 9.30 -42.87 -7.03
C LEU A 72 8.83 -44.02 -7.95
N SER A 73 8.84 -45.25 -7.45
CA SER A 73 8.55 -46.48 -8.17
C SER A 73 7.08 -46.60 -8.58
N ASP A 74 6.13 -46.04 -7.81
CA ASP A 74 4.72 -45.95 -8.21
C ASP A 74 4.34 -44.54 -8.70
N ARG A 75 4.46 -44.37 -10.02
CA ARG A 75 4.09 -43.11 -10.71
C ARG A 75 2.63 -42.73 -10.53
N LYS A 76 1.70 -43.70 -10.43
CA LYS A 76 0.26 -43.41 -10.31
C LYS A 76 -0.06 -42.87 -8.93
N LEU A 77 0.41 -43.56 -7.89
CA LEU A 77 0.22 -43.09 -6.51
C LEU A 77 0.84 -41.70 -6.31
N THR A 78 2.06 -41.51 -6.83
CA THR A 78 2.77 -40.23 -6.76
C THR A 78 1.97 -39.11 -7.43
N PHE A 79 1.39 -39.37 -8.60
CA PHE A 79 0.54 -38.42 -9.31
C PHE A 79 -0.71 -38.04 -8.51
N TYR A 80 -1.46 -39.00 -7.96
CA TYR A 80 -2.69 -38.69 -7.22
C TYR A 80 -2.44 -37.90 -5.92
N ILE A 81 -1.36 -38.22 -5.21
CA ILE A 81 -0.95 -37.45 -4.03
C ILE A 81 -0.58 -36.01 -4.43
N ALA A 82 0.18 -35.84 -5.51
CA ALA A 82 0.52 -34.52 -6.04
C ALA A 82 -0.72 -33.75 -6.52
N ALA A 83 -1.66 -34.43 -7.18
CA ALA A 83 -2.92 -33.84 -7.65
C ALA A 83 -3.81 -33.35 -6.52
N ALA A 84 -3.84 -34.04 -5.37
CA ALA A 84 -4.64 -33.64 -4.22
C ALA A 84 -4.20 -32.27 -3.64
N VAL A 85 -2.93 -31.90 -3.81
CA VAL A 85 -2.37 -30.67 -3.24
C VAL A 85 -2.14 -29.56 -4.28
N ASN A 86 -2.07 -29.90 -5.57
CA ASN A 86 -1.80 -28.97 -6.68
C ASN A 86 -3.07 -28.59 -7.46
N VAL A 87 -3.92 -27.76 -6.87
CA VAL A 87 -5.22 -27.36 -7.41
C VAL A 87 -5.09 -26.72 -8.80
N PHE A 88 -4.16 -25.79 -9.02
CA PHE A 88 -4.02 -25.15 -10.34
C PHE A 88 -3.44 -26.08 -11.40
N GLY A 89 -2.48 -26.93 -11.01
CA GLY A 89 -1.96 -27.98 -11.88
C GLY A 89 -3.08 -28.93 -12.32
N LEU A 90 -3.95 -29.33 -11.38
CA LEU A 90 -5.07 -30.21 -11.65
C LEU A 90 -6.09 -29.59 -12.61
N LEU A 91 -6.49 -28.35 -12.35
CA LEU A 91 -7.41 -27.61 -13.20
C LEU A 91 -6.84 -27.48 -14.63
N HIS A 92 -5.54 -27.15 -14.76
CA HIS A 92 -4.90 -27.07 -16.07
C HIS A 92 -4.89 -28.43 -16.78
N ALA A 93 -4.59 -29.51 -16.08
CA ALA A 93 -4.59 -30.85 -16.65
C ALA A 93 -6.00 -31.30 -17.10
N ILE A 94 -7.06 -30.84 -16.44
CA ILE A 94 -8.44 -31.13 -16.83
C ILE A 94 -8.86 -30.34 -18.08
N PHE A 95 -8.55 -29.04 -18.10
CA PHE A 95 -9.11 -28.10 -19.08
C PHE A 95 -8.20 -27.80 -20.28
N MET A 96 -6.87 -27.85 -20.12
CA MET A 96 -5.92 -27.40 -21.13
C MET A 96 -5.12 -28.57 -21.73
N ASP A 97 -4.57 -29.46 -20.89
CA ASP A 97 -3.74 -30.58 -21.35
C ASP A 97 -4.05 -31.88 -20.60
N ARG A 98 -4.94 -32.69 -21.19
CA ARG A 98 -5.33 -33.99 -20.65
C ARG A 98 -4.22 -35.04 -20.72
N SER A 99 -3.14 -34.82 -21.48
CA SER A 99 -2.03 -35.78 -21.57
C SER A 99 -1.32 -35.94 -20.23
N ILE A 100 -1.32 -34.90 -19.39
CA ILE A 100 -0.78 -34.91 -18.02
C ILE A 100 -1.46 -35.99 -17.17
N TRP A 101 -2.78 -36.13 -17.30
CA TRP A 101 -3.57 -37.17 -16.62
C TRP A 101 -3.32 -38.56 -17.19
N GLN A 102 -3.28 -38.68 -18.53
CA GLN A 102 -3.14 -39.98 -19.20
C GLN A 102 -1.76 -40.60 -18.97
N GLN A 103 -0.72 -39.75 -18.89
CA GLN A 103 0.67 -40.17 -18.71
C GLN A 103 1.11 -40.16 -17.25
N TYR A 104 0.25 -39.72 -16.32
CA TYR A 104 0.56 -39.51 -14.90
C TYR A 104 1.82 -38.64 -14.72
N ASP A 105 1.95 -37.58 -15.52
CA ASP A 105 3.10 -36.67 -15.49
C ASP A 105 2.99 -35.71 -14.29
N TYR A 106 3.44 -36.18 -13.14
CA TYR A 106 3.41 -35.43 -11.89
C TYR A 106 4.32 -34.20 -11.92
N LEU A 107 5.42 -34.23 -12.68
CA LEU A 107 6.39 -33.14 -12.72
C LEU A 107 5.79 -31.92 -13.44
N ARG A 108 5.16 -32.13 -14.59
CA ARG A 108 4.43 -31.06 -15.30
C ARG A 108 3.31 -30.49 -14.45
N LEU A 109 2.58 -31.34 -13.73
CA LEU A 109 1.50 -30.91 -12.83
C LEU A 109 2.00 -29.91 -11.78
N VAL A 110 3.12 -30.20 -11.13
CA VAL A 110 3.74 -29.33 -10.12
C VAL A 110 4.27 -28.05 -10.77
N GLN A 111 4.98 -28.15 -11.89
CA GLN A 111 5.54 -26.99 -12.60
C GLN A 111 4.44 -25.99 -13.01
N ILE A 112 3.34 -26.50 -13.57
CA ILE A 112 2.21 -25.68 -13.97
C ILE A 112 1.56 -25.02 -12.75
N ASN A 113 1.37 -25.75 -11.65
CA ASN A 113 0.82 -25.17 -10.42
C ASN A 113 1.65 -23.96 -9.95
N TRP A 114 2.98 -24.08 -9.98
CA TRP A 114 3.89 -23.00 -9.63
C TRP A 114 3.78 -21.79 -10.55
N MET A 115 3.66 -22.02 -11.86
CA MET A 115 3.47 -20.92 -12.80
C MET A 115 2.20 -20.12 -12.50
N TYR A 116 1.08 -20.79 -12.19
CA TYR A 116 -0.15 -20.11 -11.80
C TYR A 116 -0.01 -19.36 -10.48
N VAL A 117 0.59 -19.98 -9.46
CA VAL A 117 0.81 -19.33 -8.16
C VAL A 117 1.63 -18.05 -8.33
N LEU A 118 2.77 -18.12 -9.04
CA LEU A 118 3.64 -16.98 -9.26
C LEU A 118 2.97 -15.92 -10.14
N GLY A 119 2.25 -16.31 -11.19
CA GLY A 119 1.51 -15.38 -12.06
C GLY A 119 0.42 -14.62 -11.31
N ILE A 120 -0.42 -15.34 -10.55
CA ILE A 120 -1.48 -14.73 -9.73
C ILE A 120 -0.87 -13.85 -8.65
N ALA A 121 0.22 -14.29 -8.00
CA ALA A 121 0.90 -13.49 -6.99
C ALA A 121 1.54 -12.22 -7.57
N ALA A 122 2.10 -12.28 -8.79
CA ALA A 122 2.65 -11.12 -9.48
C ALA A 122 1.56 -10.10 -9.82
N ILE A 123 0.42 -10.55 -10.34
CA ILE A 123 -0.74 -9.69 -10.59
C ILE A 123 -1.23 -9.07 -9.28
N GLY A 124 -1.36 -9.87 -8.23
CA GLY A 124 -1.74 -9.41 -6.89
C GLY A 124 -0.77 -8.36 -6.34
N TYR A 125 0.53 -8.58 -6.51
CA TYR A 125 1.60 -7.65 -6.15
C TYR A 125 1.45 -6.31 -6.84
N CYS A 126 1.35 -6.31 -8.17
CA CYS A 126 1.14 -5.09 -8.94
C CYS A 126 -0.12 -4.36 -8.49
N ARG A 127 -1.21 -5.10 -8.26
CA ARG A 127 -2.52 -4.53 -7.96
C ARG A 127 -2.59 -3.93 -6.56
N TYR A 128 -2.07 -4.59 -5.53
CA TYR A 128 -2.08 -4.00 -4.19
C TYR A 128 -1.18 -2.75 -4.13
N ARG A 129 -0.07 -2.71 -4.90
CA ARG A 129 0.84 -1.56 -4.95
C ARG A 129 0.18 -0.29 -5.52
N MET A 130 -0.87 -0.44 -6.33
CA MET A 130 -1.67 0.70 -6.82
C MET A 130 -2.42 1.40 -5.67
N TYR A 131 -2.81 0.66 -4.64
CA TYR A 131 -3.53 1.19 -3.49
C TYR A 131 -2.61 1.65 -2.36
N GLY A 132 -1.36 1.16 -2.30
CA GLY A 132 -0.40 1.65 -1.32
C GLY A 132 0.82 0.77 -1.08
N GLY A 133 1.47 0.99 0.06
CA GLY A 133 2.61 0.22 0.53
C GLY A 133 2.45 -0.21 1.99
N CYS A 134 3.29 -1.15 2.39
CA CYS A 134 3.40 -1.59 3.78
C CYS A 134 4.82 -1.30 4.26
N GLY A 135 4.95 -0.46 5.29
CA GLY A 135 6.21 -0.11 5.94
C GLY A 135 6.57 -1.07 7.07
N TYR A 136 7.47 -0.61 7.95
CA TYR A 136 7.80 -1.32 9.19
C TYR A 136 6.54 -1.45 10.08
N GLN A 137 6.43 -2.55 10.84
CA GLN A 137 5.28 -2.84 11.73
C GLN A 137 3.88 -2.84 11.06
N PHE A 138 3.79 -3.14 9.77
CA PHE A 138 2.51 -3.13 9.03
C PHE A 138 1.82 -1.76 9.01
N ALA A 139 2.59 -0.67 9.07
CA ALA A 139 2.06 0.66 8.81
C ALA A 139 1.73 0.80 7.32
N TRP A 140 0.46 1.02 6.98
CA TRP A 140 0.06 1.31 5.62
C TRP A 140 0.55 2.69 5.20
N LYS A 141 0.97 2.80 3.94
CA LYS A 141 1.35 4.06 3.30
C LYS A 141 0.51 4.25 2.03
N PRO A 142 -0.01 5.46 1.77
CA PRO A 142 -0.71 5.75 0.52
C PRO A 142 0.16 5.45 -0.70
N SER A 143 -0.49 5.23 -1.85
CA SER A 143 0.22 5.11 -3.12
C SER A 143 0.87 6.43 -3.50
N GLN A 144 1.93 6.38 -4.31
CA GLN A 144 2.63 7.59 -4.77
C GLN A 144 1.66 8.56 -5.46
N ARG A 145 0.76 8.03 -6.30
CA ARG A 145 -0.29 8.80 -6.97
C ARG A 145 -1.18 9.57 -5.98
N GLU A 146 -1.53 8.96 -4.86
CA GLU A 146 -2.36 9.61 -3.84
C GLU A 146 -1.55 10.65 -3.05
N LEU A 147 -0.26 10.41 -2.80
CA LEU A 147 0.64 11.41 -2.22
C LEU A 147 0.77 12.62 -3.15
N ASP A 148 1.03 12.41 -4.43
CA ASP A 148 1.16 13.47 -5.44
C ASP A 148 -0.15 14.27 -5.55
N ARG A 149 -1.32 13.59 -5.51
CA ARG A 149 -2.63 14.25 -5.49
C ARG A 149 -2.80 15.14 -4.26
N ARG A 150 -2.43 14.65 -3.07
CA ARG A 150 -2.52 15.41 -1.82
C ARG A 150 -1.58 16.61 -1.82
N GLU A 151 -0.36 16.43 -2.31
CA GLU A 151 0.60 17.51 -2.47
C GLU A 151 0.09 18.57 -3.43
N HIS A 152 -0.46 18.16 -4.58
CA HIS A 152 -1.06 19.09 -5.54
C HIS A 152 -2.22 19.89 -4.94
N LEU A 153 -3.13 19.25 -4.20
CA LEU A 153 -4.22 19.94 -3.50
C LEU A 153 -3.70 20.90 -2.41
N HIS A 154 -2.64 20.50 -1.69
CA HIS A 154 -2.01 21.34 -0.69
C HIS A 154 -1.38 22.60 -1.33
N GLN A 155 -0.66 22.43 -2.44
CA GLN A 155 -0.10 23.54 -3.22
C GLN A 155 -1.20 24.46 -3.78
N LEU A 156 -2.33 23.91 -4.21
CA LEU A 156 -3.42 24.67 -4.81
C LEU A 156 -4.22 25.48 -3.77
N TYR A 157 -4.41 24.94 -2.57
CA TYR A 157 -5.34 25.52 -1.59
C TYR A 157 -4.68 26.02 -0.30
N GLU A 158 -3.78 25.25 0.32
CA GLU A 158 -3.21 25.63 1.62
C GLU A 158 -2.07 26.64 1.46
N VAL A 159 -1.23 26.53 0.42
CA VAL A 159 -0.13 27.49 0.22
C VAL A 159 -0.63 28.93 0.01
N PRO A 160 -1.65 29.20 -0.83
CA PRO A 160 -2.21 30.56 -0.94
C PRO A 160 -2.89 31.03 0.35
N TYR A 161 -3.57 30.13 1.07
CA TYR A 161 -4.22 30.42 2.33
C TYR A 161 -3.20 30.83 3.40
N ASP A 162 -2.10 30.10 3.51
CA ASP A 162 -1.01 30.40 4.44
C ASP A 162 -0.32 31.72 4.10
N ALA A 163 -0.12 32.01 2.82
CA ALA A 163 0.43 33.29 2.36
C ALA A 163 -0.48 34.47 2.75
N MET A 164 -1.79 34.32 2.58
CA MET A 164 -2.77 35.34 3.01
C MET A 164 -2.86 35.46 4.52
N THR A 165 -2.77 34.34 5.25
CA THR A 165 -2.71 34.34 6.72
C THR A 165 -1.49 35.10 7.22
N ARG A 166 -0.31 34.92 6.59
CA ARG A 166 0.90 35.70 6.90
C ARG A 166 0.69 37.18 6.62
N LYS A 167 0.12 37.54 5.46
CA LYS A 167 -0.21 38.93 5.13
C LYS A 167 -1.13 39.57 6.17
N MET A 168 -2.12 38.83 6.69
CA MET A 168 -2.98 39.29 7.78
C MET A 168 -2.17 39.59 9.05
N PHE A 169 -1.28 38.68 9.46
CA PHE A 169 -0.41 38.90 10.62
C PHE A 169 0.52 40.10 10.43
N ASP A 170 1.15 40.23 9.27
CA ASP A 170 2.03 41.37 8.95
C ASP A 170 1.25 42.69 9.04
N CYS A 171 0.03 42.75 8.49
CA CYS A 171 -0.87 43.88 8.63
C CYS A 171 -1.21 44.15 10.11
N MET A 172 -1.50 43.13 10.91
CA MET A 172 -1.78 43.27 12.34
C MET A 172 -0.59 43.83 13.15
N TYR A 173 0.64 43.43 12.81
CA TYR A 173 1.85 43.93 13.46
C TYR A 173 2.20 45.35 13.01
N ALA A 174 1.93 45.70 11.75
CA ALA A 174 2.10 47.03 11.18
C ALA A 174 0.96 48.01 11.56
N LYS A 175 0.30 47.80 12.69
CA LYS A 175 -0.78 48.67 13.15
C LYS A 175 -0.24 50.09 13.38
N PRO A 176 -0.78 51.15 12.75
CA PRO A 176 -0.22 52.50 12.83
C PRO A 176 -0.02 53.01 14.27
N SER A 177 -0.89 52.61 15.20
CA SER A 177 -0.77 52.99 16.62
C SER A 177 0.46 52.45 17.35
N SER A 178 1.20 51.51 16.76
CA SER A 178 2.46 50.99 17.31
C SER A 178 3.68 51.80 16.86
N GLU A 179 3.54 52.70 15.87
CA GLU A 179 4.61 53.59 15.44
C GLU A 179 4.91 54.65 16.53
N PRO A 180 6.18 54.95 16.84
CA PRO A 180 6.56 55.92 17.88
C PRO A 180 5.95 57.31 17.66
N ASP A 181 5.93 57.75 16.40
CA ASP A 181 5.55 59.10 15.99
C ASP A 181 4.03 59.24 15.77
N PHE A 182 3.27 58.14 15.89
CA PHE A 182 1.83 58.14 15.61
C PHE A 182 1.05 59.10 16.51
N LYS A 183 1.48 59.24 17.77
CA LYS A 183 0.83 60.10 18.77
C LYS A 183 1.03 61.58 18.50
N ASP A 184 2.07 61.94 17.74
CA ASP A 184 2.43 63.33 17.42
C ASP A 184 1.70 63.83 16.16
N LEU A 185 1.02 62.94 15.43
CA LEU A 185 0.23 63.29 14.25
C LEU A 185 -1.05 64.05 14.65
N PRO A 186 -1.58 64.94 13.78
CA PRO A 186 -2.89 65.56 13.99
C PRO A 186 -4.01 64.50 14.14
N PRO A 187 -5.05 64.73 14.97
CA PRO A 187 -6.13 63.76 15.17
C PRO A 187 -6.83 63.30 13.89
N ALA A 188 -6.97 64.19 12.90
CA ALA A 188 -7.54 63.86 11.59
C ALA A 188 -6.65 62.89 10.79
N GLU A 189 -5.32 63.03 10.89
CA GLU A 189 -4.36 62.15 10.21
C GLU A 189 -4.24 60.80 10.94
N GLN A 190 -4.32 60.78 12.27
CA GLN A 190 -4.41 59.55 13.07
C GLN A 190 -5.64 58.73 12.69
N ALA A 191 -6.82 59.38 12.61
CA ALA A 191 -8.07 58.74 12.20
C ALA A 191 -7.95 58.17 10.77
N ARG A 192 -7.44 58.96 9.82
CA ARG A 192 -7.25 58.52 8.43
C ARG A 192 -6.36 57.28 8.32
N ARG A 193 -5.24 57.24 9.04
CA ARG A 193 -4.31 56.09 9.01
C ARG A 193 -4.90 54.85 9.66
N MET A 194 -5.64 55.01 10.75
CA MET A 194 -6.33 53.90 11.42
C MET A 194 -7.47 53.33 10.57
N ASP A 195 -8.25 54.18 9.91
CA ASP A 195 -9.33 53.77 9.01
C ASP A 195 -8.76 53.03 7.79
N ALA A 196 -7.66 53.53 7.21
CA ALA A 196 -6.99 52.87 6.08
C ALA A 196 -6.45 51.47 6.47
N TRP A 197 -5.79 51.37 7.63
CA TRP A 197 -5.32 50.09 8.16
C TRP A 197 -6.47 49.12 8.45
N GLN A 198 -7.55 49.60 9.06
CA GLN A 198 -8.72 48.78 9.37
C GLN A 198 -9.40 48.27 8.08
N ALA A 199 -9.52 49.12 7.06
CA ALA A 199 -10.05 48.73 5.76
C ALA A 199 -9.17 47.67 5.06
N GLU A 200 -7.84 47.78 5.15
CA GLU A 200 -6.92 46.78 4.62
C GLU A 200 -7.06 45.44 5.35
N LEU A 201 -7.13 45.46 6.68
CA LEU A 201 -7.31 44.26 7.50
C LEU A 201 -8.66 43.57 7.20
N ASP A 202 -9.73 44.34 7.05
CA ASP A 202 -11.06 43.81 6.75
C ASP A 202 -11.14 43.25 5.32
N ALA A 203 -10.46 43.86 4.36
CA ALA A 203 -10.32 43.32 3.01
C ALA A 203 -9.56 41.97 3.00
N ILE A 204 -8.48 41.86 3.77
CA ILE A 204 -7.72 40.59 3.91
C ILE A 204 -8.59 39.50 4.56
N LYS A 205 -9.34 39.84 5.62
CA LYS A 205 -10.26 38.91 6.28
C LYS A 205 -11.38 38.44 5.35
N ALA A 206 -11.96 39.34 4.55
CA ALA A 206 -12.98 38.99 3.58
C ALA A 206 -12.44 38.03 2.50
N GLN A 207 -11.21 38.24 2.04
CA GLN A 207 -10.54 37.31 1.11
C GLN A 207 -10.29 35.95 1.76
N LEU A 208 -9.75 35.90 2.98
CA LEU A 208 -9.55 34.64 3.73
C LEU A 208 -10.85 33.87 3.96
N ALA A 209 -11.96 34.56 4.24
CA ALA A 209 -13.26 33.94 4.45
C ALA A 209 -13.83 33.23 3.21
N THR A 210 -13.40 33.64 2.02
CA THR A 210 -13.86 33.08 0.73
C THR A 210 -12.89 32.07 0.12
N MET A 211 -11.70 31.90 0.72
CA MET A 211 -10.68 30.99 0.20
C MET A 211 -11.05 29.52 0.48
N PRO A 212 -10.99 28.63 -0.54
CA PRO A 212 -11.18 27.20 -0.36
C PRO A 212 -10.02 26.59 0.43
N ARG A 213 -10.32 25.59 1.27
CA ARG A 213 -9.33 24.79 2.00
C ARG A 213 -9.29 23.36 1.50
N ALA A 214 -8.12 22.74 1.56
CA ALA A 214 -7.97 21.33 1.19
C ALA A 214 -8.83 20.41 2.07
N SER A 215 -9.10 20.81 3.32
CA SER A 215 -10.03 20.09 4.22
C SER A 215 -11.48 20.06 3.71
N ASN A 216 -11.86 21.04 2.90
CA ASN A 216 -13.23 21.22 2.40
C ASN A 216 -13.42 20.64 0.99
N ALA A 217 -12.32 20.38 0.27
CA ALA A 217 -12.29 19.67 -0.99
C ALA A 217 -12.32 18.14 -0.72
N ARG A 218 -13.49 17.62 -0.33
CA ARG A 218 -13.73 16.17 -0.28
C ARG A 218 -14.12 15.64 -1.65
#